data_AF-A0A972UH64-F1
#
_entry.id   AF-A0A972UH64-F1
#
_cell.length_a   1.000
_cell.length_b   1.000
_cell.length_c   1.000
_cell.angle_alpha   90.00
_cell.angle_beta   90.00
_cell.angle_gamma   90.00
#
_symmetry.space_group_name_H-M   'P 1'
#
loop_
_entity.id
_entity.type
_entity.pdbx_description
1 polymer ?
#
loop_
_entity_poly.entity_id
_entity_poly.type
_entity_poly.pdbx_seq_one_letter_code
_entity_poly.pdbx_strand_id
1 'polypeptide(L)'
;MAEAEGENGDCPREQSSQSKFSPGIVKNDEIVVRTLFEPEHVDEDGNLSAKSLTLKELQNTGASVDRLDKQHGTKFNILERAHIRIAGKKNRNWVLLSKVSASNIRQFLDESEQPVFCILDTALKENCAHADILFHSFGNLGNRGVLQVWRNRLVEAMETIRVEPSIRFLLRPTRPYLEWLAAFWRQIWATLVPLQGLKRK
;
A
#
# COMPACT_ATOMS: atom_id res chain seq x y z
N MET A 1 11.53 -35.18 -26.40
CA MET A 1 12.38 -34.23 -25.66
C MET A 1 11.48 -33.08 -25.29
N ALA A 2 11.10 -32.98 -24.02
CA ALA A 2 10.37 -31.82 -23.53
C ALA A 2 11.41 -30.71 -23.33
N GLU A 3 11.35 -29.70 -24.18
CA GLU A 3 12.12 -28.48 -23.97
C GLU A 3 11.57 -27.85 -22.68
N ALA A 4 12.45 -27.67 -21.70
CA ALA A 4 12.14 -26.89 -20.53
C ALA A 4 11.93 -25.45 -21.01
N GLU A 5 10.68 -25.02 -21.04
CA GLU A 5 10.32 -23.60 -21.12
C GLU A 5 10.89 -22.93 -19.88
N GLY A 6 12.14 -22.45 -19.98
CA GLY A 6 12.66 -21.50 -19.03
C GLY A 6 11.83 -20.24 -19.17
N GLU A 7 11.08 -19.89 -18.13
CA GLU A 7 10.39 -18.60 -18.00
C GLU A 7 11.45 -17.49 -18.03
N ASN A 8 11.86 -17.08 -19.23
CA ASN A 8 12.67 -15.90 -19.46
C ASN A 8 11.85 -14.70 -18.99
N GLY A 9 12.31 -14.02 -17.94
CA GLY A 9 11.64 -12.83 -17.40
C GLY A 9 11.25 -12.92 -15.91
N ASP A 10 11.55 -14.04 -15.25
CA ASP A 10 11.24 -14.16 -13.83
C ASP A 10 12.39 -13.73 -12.93
N CYS A 11 12.11 -12.83 -12.00
CA CYS A 11 13.07 -12.41 -11.00
C CYS A 11 13.40 -13.59 -10.06
N PRO A 12 14.67 -14.01 -9.92
CA PRO A 12 15.07 -15.13 -9.05
C PRO A 12 14.63 -14.99 -7.58
N ARG A 13 14.43 -13.75 -7.11
CA ARG A 13 13.98 -13.47 -5.75
C ARG A 13 12.49 -13.79 -5.54
N GLU A 14 11.70 -13.87 -6.61
CA GLU A 14 10.28 -14.21 -6.56
C GLU A 14 10.00 -15.71 -6.50
N GLN A 15 11.02 -16.54 -6.77
CA GLN A 15 10.89 -17.99 -6.86
C GLN A 15 10.60 -18.67 -5.50
N SER A 16 10.64 -17.90 -4.40
CA SER A 16 10.28 -18.38 -3.07
C SER A 16 9.56 -17.30 -2.27
N SER A 17 8.63 -17.74 -1.43
CA SER A 17 8.02 -16.87 -0.42
C SER A 17 9.06 -16.41 0.59
N GLN A 18 9.05 -15.12 0.94
CA GLN A 18 9.95 -14.54 1.94
C GLN A 18 9.29 -14.50 3.33
N SER A 19 8.09 -15.08 3.49
CA SER A 19 7.33 -15.02 4.74
C SER A 19 6.64 -16.32 5.10
N LYS A 20 6.72 -16.70 6.39
CA LYS A 20 5.95 -17.82 6.96
C LYS A 20 4.45 -17.55 7.09
N PHE A 21 4.03 -16.30 6.94
CA PHE A 21 2.61 -15.90 6.98
C PHE A 21 1.99 -15.84 5.58
N SER A 22 2.79 -16.19 4.58
CA SER A 22 2.41 -16.11 3.19
C SER A 22 1.44 -17.21 2.78
N PRO A 23 0.51 -16.89 1.84
CA PRO A 23 -0.26 -17.90 1.12
C PRO A 23 0.46 -18.52 -0.09
N GLY A 24 1.68 -18.07 -0.42
CA GLY A 24 2.51 -18.48 -1.56
C GLY A 24 3.02 -17.27 -2.35
N ILE A 25 3.85 -17.53 -3.37
CA ILE A 25 4.36 -16.50 -4.29
C ILE A 25 3.23 -15.71 -4.95
N VAL A 26 3.52 -14.47 -5.40
CA VAL A 26 2.55 -13.67 -6.16
C VAL A 26 2.47 -14.21 -7.58
N LYS A 27 1.28 -14.60 -8.04
CA LYS A 27 1.05 -15.14 -9.38
C LYS A 27 0.84 -14.05 -10.44
N ASN A 28 0.99 -14.39 -11.71
CA ASN A 28 0.86 -13.45 -12.84
C ASN A 28 -0.53 -12.81 -12.95
N ASP A 29 -1.57 -13.56 -12.63
CA ASP A 29 -2.97 -13.14 -12.69
C ASP A 29 -3.41 -12.26 -11.51
N GLU A 30 -2.54 -12.06 -10.53
CA GLU A 30 -2.86 -11.25 -9.36
C GLU A 30 -2.76 -9.75 -9.63
N ILE A 31 -3.66 -9.01 -8.99
CA ILE A 31 -3.62 -7.56 -8.96
C ILE A 31 -2.97 -7.13 -7.65
N VAL A 32 -1.94 -6.30 -7.72
CA VAL A 32 -1.34 -5.66 -6.55
C VAL A 32 -1.83 -4.22 -6.44
N VAL A 33 -2.06 -3.77 -5.21
CA VAL A 33 -2.67 -2.49 -4.90
C VAL A 33 -1.81 -1.73 -3.91
N ARG A 34 -1.43 -0.51 -4.28
CA ARG A 34 -0.79 0.44 -3.40
C ARG A 34 -1.82 1.40 -2.82
N THR A 35 -1.79 1.56 -1.51
CA THR A 35 -2.59 2.60 -0.83
C THR A 35 -1.87 3.94 -0.92
N LEU A 36 -2.57 4.97 -1.40
CA LEU A 36 -2.08 6.33 -1.53
C LEU A 36 -2.93 7.32 -0.71
N PHE A 37 -2.34 8.47 -0.37
CA PHE A 37 -2.98 9.47 0.48
C PHE A 37 -2.85 10.86 -0.12
N GLU A 38 -3.93 11.64 -0.08
CA GLU A 38 -3.94 13.03 -0.52
C GLU A 38 -3.77 13.98 0.68
N PRO A 39 -2.95 15.05 0.57
CA PRO A 39 -2.27 15.56 -0.63
C PRO A 39 -0.82 15.05 -0.81
N GLU A 40 -0.43 13.99 -0.09
CA GLU A 40 0.97 13.56 -0.02
C GLU A 40 1.44 12.87 -1.33
N HIS A 41 0.61 11.99 -1.87
CA HIS A 41 0.91 11.15 -3.02
C HIS A 41 0.19 11.58 -4.29
N VAL A 42 -0.77 12.48 -4.16
CA VAL A 42 -1.63 12.94 -5.25
C VAL A 42 -1.69 14.46 -5.15
N ASP A 43 -1.47 15.13 -6.28
CA ASP A 43 -1.59 16.59 -6.35
C ASP A 43 -3.06 17.02 -6.46
N GLU A 44 -3.28 18.34 -6.46
CA GLU A 44 -4.62 18.93 -6.51
C GLU A 44 -5.37 18.60 -7.82
N ASP A 45 -4.63 18.30 -8.89
CA ASP A 45 -5.15 17.92 -10.21
C ASP A 45 -5.45 16.41 -10.30
N GLY A 46 -5.17 15.64 -9.25
CA GLY A 46 -5.43 14.19 -9.19
C GLY A 46 -4.31 13.33 -9.76
N ASN A 47 -3.16 13.90 -10.14
CA ASN A 47 -2.03 13.15 -10.67
C ASN A 47 -1.17 12.57 -9.54
N LEU A 48 -0.53 11.43 -9.82
CA LEU A 48 0.39 10.81 -8.89
C LEU A 48 1.67 11.65 -8.73
N SER A 49 1.93 12.11 -7.51
CA SER A 49 3.14 12.86 -7.20
C SER A 49 4.37 11.95 -7.20
N ALA A 50 5.56 12.53 -7.27
CA ALA A 50 6.82 11.77 -7.16
C ALA A 50 6.99 11.04 -5.80
N LYS A 51 6.15 11.35 -4.80
CA LYS A 51 6.13 10.69 -3.48
C LYS A 51 5.21 9.48 -3.43
N SER A 52 4.35 9.28 -4.43
CA SER A 52 3.50 8.08 -4.53
C SER A 52 4.32 6.79 -4.54
N LEU A 53 5.47 6.84 -5.22
CA LEU A 53 6.43 5.75 -5.31
C LEU A 53 7.85 6.33 -5.40
N THR A 54 8.64 6.19 -4.34
CA THR A 54 9.99 6.77 -4.28
C THR A 54 11.06 5.79 -4.75
N LEU A 55 12.16 6.34 -5.31
CA LEU A 55 13.33 5.52 -5.64
C LEU A 55 13.90 4.82 -4.41
N LYS A 56 13.91 5.48 -3.25
CA LYS A 56 14.44 4.92 -2.01
C LYS A 56 13.66 3.67 -1.57
N GLU A 57 12.34 3.67 -1.73
CA GLU A 57 11.50 2.51 -1.44
C GLU A 57 11.86 1.35 -2.37
N LEU A 58 11.80 1.58 -3.68
CA LEU A 58 12.13 0.57 -4.69
C LEU A 58 13.57 0.04 -4.53
N GLN A 59 14.49 0.87 -4.01
CA GLN A 59 15.90 0.53 -3.81
C GLN A 59 16.22 -0.27 -2.55
N ASN A 60 15.59 0.07 -1.42
CA ASN A 60 16.10 -0.39 -0.13
C ASN A 60 15.08 -1.22 0.64
N THR A 61 13.82 -0.79 0.65
CA THR A 61 12.82 -1.32 1.58
C THR A 61 11.77 -2.16 0.88
N GLY A 62 11.60 -2.01 -0.43
CA GLY A 62 10.40 -2.44 -1.12
C GLY A 62 9.31 -1.37 -1.05
N ALA A 63 8.58 -1.23 -2.15
CA ALA A 63 7.37 -0.47 -2.24
C ALA A 63 6.19 -1.37 -1.85
N SER A 64 5.71 -1.16 -0.62
CA SER A 64 4.60 -1.90 -0.05
C SER A 64 3.34 -1.83 -0.91
N VAL A 65 2.79 -3.00 -1.19
CA VAL A 65 1.53 -3.25 -1.91
C VAL A 65 0.73 -4.37 -1.20
N ASP A 66 -0.54 -4.44 -1.52
CA ASP A 66 -1.46 -5.48 -1.07
C ASP A 66 -1.98 -6.27 -2.27
N ARG A 67 -1.99 -7.60 -2.19
CA ARG A 67 -2.62 -8.50 -3.16
C ARG A 67 -4.14 -8.34 -3.07
N LEU A 68 -4.76 -7.91 -4.16
CA LEU A 68 -6.20 -7.77 -4.29
C LEU A 68 -6.80 -9.10 -4.76
N ASP A 69 -7.07 -9.98 -3.80
CA ASP A 69 -7.72 -11.27 -4.03
C ASP A 69 -8.72 -11.56 -2.90
N LYS A 70 -9.80 -12.26 -3.23
CA LYS A 70 -10.87 -12.63 -2.31
C LYS A 70 -10.38 -13.45 -1.11
N GLN A 71 -9.28 -14.21 -1.26
CA GLN A 71 -8.77 -15.08 -0.21
C GLN A 71 -7.84 -14.35 0.76
N HIS A 72 -7.04 -13.39 0.27
CA HIS A 72 -5.93 -12.81 1.04
C HIS A 72 -6.14 -11.31 1.35
N GLY A 73 -6.78 -10.57 0.45
CA GLY A 73 -6.92 -9.12 0.54
C GLY A 73 -8.16 -8.61 -0.17
N THR A 74 -9.27 -8.44 0.58
CA THR A 74 -10.43 -7.75 0.04
C THR A 74 -10.16 -6.25 -0.04
N LYS A 75 -10.75 -5.57 -1.03
CA LYS A 75 -10.75 -4.10 -1.11
C LYS A 75 -11.17 -3.45 0.22
N PHE A 76 -12.12 -4.07 0.93
CA PHE A 76 -12.59 -3.61 2.23
C PHE A 76 -11.47 -3.65 3.29
N ASN A 77 -10.73 -4.76 3.39
CA ASN A 77 -9.65 -4.89 4.38
C ASN A 77 -8.50 -3.92 4.09
N ILE A 78 -8.15 -3.72 2.81
CA ILE A 78 -7.12 -2.75 2.41
C ILE A 78 -7.53 -1.33 2.83
N LEU A 79 -8.78 -0.95 2.56
CA LEU A 79 -9.32 0.35 2.95
C LEU A 79 -9.43 0.50 4.46
N GLU A 80 -9.82 -0.53 5.21
CA GLU A 80 -9.85 -0.49 6.67
C GLU A 80 -8.47 -0.19 7.24
N ARG A 81 -7.44 -0.92 6.79
CA ARG A 81 -6.05 -0.67 7.17
C ARG A 81 -5.58 0.73 6.78
N ALA A 82 -5.95 1.19 5.59
CA ALA A 82 -5.63 2.55 5.13
C ALA A 82 -6.25 3.62 6.03
N HIS A 83 -7.53 3.45 6.41
CA HIS A 83 -8.22 4.36 7.32
C HIS A 83 -7.59 4.38 8.71
N ILE A 84 -7.21 3.21 9.25
CA ILE A 84 -6.50 3.13 10.53
C ILE A 84 -5.15 3.87 10.45
N ARG A 85 -4.42 3.78 9.33
CA ARG A 85 -3.13 4.47 9.12
C ARG A 85 -3.25 5.99 9.06
N ILE A 86 -4.42 6.53 8.68
CA ILE A 86 -4.67 7.98 8.65
C ILE A 86 -5.41 8.49 9.89
N ALA A 87 -6.00 7.61 10.69
CA ALA A 87 -6.64 7.98 11.95
C ALA A 87 -5.61 8.70 12.84
N GLY A 88 -5.84 9.99 13.10
CA GLY A 88 -4.92 10.85 13.86
C GLY A 88 -3.93 11.67 13.03
N LYS A 89 -3.89 11.53 11.69
CA LYS A 89 -3.09 12.40 10.82
C LYS A 89 -3.95 13.57 10.31
N LYS A 90 -3.65 14.78 10.80
CA LYS A 90 -4.43 16.01 10.53
C LYS A 90 -4.49 16.45 9.06
N ASN A 91 -3.58 15.97 8.21
CA ASN A 91 -3.39 16.48 6.85
C ASN A 91 -3.65 15.42 5.76
N ARG A 92 -4.35 14.32 6.05
CA ARG A 92 -4.67 13.29 5.06
C ARG A 92 -6.17 13.22 4.87
N ASN A 93 -6.65 13.63 3.70
CA ASN A 93 -8.07 13.85 3.44
C ASN A 93 -8.72 12.66 2.72
N TRP A 94 -7.97 11.99 1.84
CA TRP A 94 -8.49 10.92 1.00
C TRP A 94 -7.55 9.73 0.95
N VAL A 95 -8.14 8.54 0.79
CA VAL A 95 -7.45 7.30 0.48
C VAL A 95 -7.68 6.98 -0.99
N LEU A 96 -6.61 6.79 -1.74
CA LEU A 96 -6.67 6.31 -3.12
C LEU A 96 -6.04 4.93 -3.19
N LEU A 97 -6.51 4.11 -4.13
CA LEU A 97 -5.94 2.81 -4.42
C LEU A 97 -5.37 2.86 -5.84
N SER A 98 -4.08 2.58 -5.96
CA SER A 98 -3.40 2.46 -7.25
C SER A 98 -3.12 0.99 -7.51
N LYS A 99 -3.64 0.43 -8.60
CA LYS A 99 -3.59 -1.00 -8.88
C LYS A 99 -2.84 -1.28 -10.18
N VAL A 100 -2.17 -2.42 -10.24
CA VAL A 100 -1.50 -2.93 -11.45
C VAL A 100 -1.45 -4.45 -11.37
N SER A 101 -1.52 -5.16 -12.51
CA SER A 101 -1.36 -6.61 -12.50
C SER A 101 0.11 -6.98 -12.32
N ALA A 102 0.36 -8.11 -11.65
CA ALA A 102 1.69 -8.65 -11.49
C ALA A 102 2.35 -8.97 -12.84
N SER A 103 1.57 -9.48 -13.80
CA SER A 103 2.03 -9.70 -15.18
C SER A 103 2.57 -8.42 -15.84
N ASN A 104 1.89 -7.28 -15.68
CA ASN A 104 2.31 -6.02 -16.30
C ASN A 104 3.60 -5.49 -15.69
N ILE A 105 3.83 -5.71 -14.39
CA ILE A 105 5.09 -5.34 -13.74
C ILE A 105 6.24 -6.20 -14.28
N ARG A 106 6.03 -7.52 -14.45
CA ARG A 106 7.08 -8.44 -14.94
C ARG A 106 7.44 -8.22 -16.41
N GLN A 107 6.56 -7.61 -17.19
CA GLN A 107 6.84 -7.22 -18.58
C GLN A 107 7.86 -6.07 -18.71
N PHE A 108 8.21 -5.38 -17.61
CA PHE A 108 9.29 -4.40 -17.65
C PHE A 108 10.64 -5.09 -17.69
N LEU A 109 11.19 -5.19 -18.89
CA LEU A 109 12.53 -5.72 -19.16
C LEU A 109 13.49 -4.59 -19.52
N ASP A 110 14.76 -4.73 -19.12
CA ASP A 110 15.83 -3.84 -19.55
C ASP A 110 16.34 -4.20 -20.96
N GLU A 111 17.37 -3.50 -21.44
CA GLU A 111 17.94 -3.72 -22.78
C GLU A 111 18.60 -5.11 -22.95
N SER A 112 18.88 -5.81 -21.85
CA SER A 112 19.42 -7.17 -21.82
C SER A 112 18.34 -8.23 -21.56
N GLU A 113 17.07 -7.86 -21.75
CA GLU A 113 15.88 -8.69 -21.49
C GLU A 113 15.80 -9.18 -20.04
N GLN A 114 16.45 -8.49 -19.10
CA GLN A 114 16.38 -8.84 -17.67
C GLN A 114 15.21 -8.12 -17.00
N PRO A 115 14.56 -8.74 -16.00
CA PRO A 115 13.48 -8.10 -15.26
C PRO A 115 13.98 -6.83 -14.57
N VAL A 116 13.25 -5.73 -14.73
CA VAL A 116 13.54 -4.46 -14.06
C VAL A 116 13.04 -4.49 -12.61
N PHE A 117 11.87 -5.08 -12.39
CA PHE A 117 11.22 -5.15 -11.09
C PHE A 117 11.09 -6.58 -10.59
N CYS A 118 10.99 -6.72 -9.26
CA CYS A 118 10.54 -7.93 -8.60
C CYS A 118 9.35 -7.64 -7.70
N ILE A 119 8.42 -8.59 -7.60
CA ILE A 119 7.28 -8.61 -6.68
C ILE A 119 7.52 -9.69 -5.62
N LEU A 120 8.02 -9.28 -4.45
CA LEU A 120 8.28 -10.22 -3.37
C LEU A 120 7.04 -10.39 -2.51
N ASP A 121 6.71 -11.65 -2.26
CA ASP A 121 5.72 -12.02 -1.27
C ASP A 121 6.33 -11.90 0.14
N THR A 122 6.01 -10.77 0.78
CA THR A 122 6.50 -10.34 2.10
C THR A 122 5.36 -10.27 3.11
N ALA A 123 4.41 -11.21 3.01
CA ALA A 123 3.22 -11.28 3.85
C ALA A 123 3.52 -11.04 5.33
N LEU A 124 2.70 -10.24 6.00
CA LEU A 124 2.84 -9.94 7.42
C LEU A 124 1.79 -10.72 8.22
N LYS A 125 2.07 -10.97 9.51
CA LYS A 125 1.14 -11.69 10.39
C LYS A 125 -0.25 -11.03 10.44
N GLU A 126 -0.27 -9.69 10.46
CA GLU A 126 -1.49 -8.88 10.50
C GLU A 126 -2.02 -8.56 9.09
N ASN A 127 -1.28 -8.92 8.04
CA ASN A 127 -1.62 -8.65 6.65
C ASN A 127 -1.02 -9.71 5.71
N CYS A 128 -1.72 -10.83 5.54
CA CYS A 128 -1.29 -11.92 4.66
C CYS A 128 -1.27 -11.55 3.17
N ALA A 129 -1.94 -10.46 2.77
CA ALA A 129 -1.90 -9.92 1.40
C ALA A 129 -0.68 -9.03 1.13
N HIS A 130 0.16 -8.73 2.12
CA HIS A 130 1.29 -7.83 1.92
C HIS A 130 2.31 -8.40 0.93
N ALA A 131 2.77 -7.56 0.01
CA ALA A 131 3.86 -7.82 -0.89
C ALA A 131 4.67 -6.53 -1.11
N ASP A 132 5.85 -6.64 -1.70
CA ASP A 132 6.73 -5.51 -2.00
C ASP A 132 7.19 -5.53 -3.45
N ILE A 133 7.15 -4.36 -4.10
CA ILE A 133 7.80 -4.15 -5.39
C ILE A 133 9.17 -3.52 -5.17
N LEU A 134 10.21 -4.06 -5.78
CA LEU A 134 11.58 -3.52 -5.74
C LEU A 134 12.23 -3.63 -7.11
N PHE A 135 13.33 -2.91 -7.35
CA PHE A 135 14.13 -3.23 -8.53
C PHE A 135 14.85 -4.57 -8.37
N HIS A 136 15.00 -5.29 -9.48
CA HIS A 136 15.67 -6.58 -9.53
C HIS A 136 17.17 -6.48 -9.18
N SER A 137 17.89 -5.59 -9.85
CA SER A 137 19.32 -5.36 -9.61
C SER A 137 19.65 -3.87 -9.62
N PHE A 138 19.88 -3.29 -8.43
CA PHE A 138 20.29 -1.89 -8.31
C PHE A 138 21.69 -1.63 -8.89
N GLY A 139 22.55 -2.66 -8.92
CA GLY A 139 23.92 -2.53 -9.43
C GLY A 139 23.99 -2.43 -10.95
N ASN A 140 23.04 -3.05 -11.67
CA ASN A 140 23.04 -3.14 -13.13
C ASN A 140 22.12 -2.12 -13.82
N LEU A 141 21.10 -1.59 -13.12
CA LEU A 141 20.13 -0.67 -13.72
C LEU A 141 20.66 0.77 -13.91
N GLY A 142 21.93 1.03 -13.61
CA GLY A 142 22.62 2.27 -13.97
C GLY A 142 22.43 3.44 -12.99
N ASN A 143 22.61 4.65 -13.50
CA ASN A 143 22.58 5.87 -12.69
C ASN A 143 21.15 6.26 -12.25
N ARG A 144 21.04 7.22 -11.32
CA ARG A 144 19.75 7.70 -10.78
C ARG A 144 18.72 8.09 -11.84
N GLY A 145 19.16 8.57 -13.01
CA GLY A 145 18.28 8.95 -14.11
C GLY A 145 17.54 7.77 -14.72
N VAL A 146 18.23 6.64 -14.93
CA VAL A 146 17.62 5.42 -15.47
C VAL A 146 16.58 4.84 -14.50
N LEU A 147 16.92 4.78 -13.21
CA LEU A 147 15.98 4.34 -12.17
C LEU A 147 14.74 5.23 -12.10
N GLN A 148 14.91 6.54 -12.29
CA GLN A 148 13.82 7.51 -12.34
C GLN A 148 12.87 7.23 -13.52
N VAL A 149 13.41 6.89 -14.70
CA VAL A 149 12.61 6.52 -15.88
C VAL A 149 11.78 5.26 -15.60
N TRP A 150 12.41 4.20 -15.08
CA TRP A 150 11.70 2.96 -14.77
C TRP A 150 10.63 3.15 -13.71
N ARG A 151 10.94 3.89 -12.65
CA ARG A 151 9.95 4.25 -11.63
C ARG A 151 8.76 4.98 -12.24
N ASN A 152 8.98 5.93 -13.15
CA ASN A 152 7.89 6.68 -13.79
C ASN A 152 7.02 5.76 -14.67
N ARG A 153 7.64 4.87 -15.45
CA ARG A 153 6.90 3.86 -16.24
C ARG A 153 6.03 2.96 -15.37
N LEU A 154 6.54 2.54 -14.21
CA LEU A 154 5.76 1.76 -13.25
C LEU A 154 4.58 2.59 -12.71
N VAL A 155 4.78 3.85 -12.36
CA VAL A 155 3.70 4.77 -11.90
C VAL A 155 2.65 4.96 -13.00
N GLU A 156 3.05 5.13 -14.26
CA GLU A 156 2.16 5.27 -15.42
C GLU A 156 1.32 4.00 -15.66
N ALA A 157 1.88 2.81 -15.38
CA ALA A 157 1.16 1.55 -15.50
C ALA A 157 0.16 1.30 -14.35
N MET A 158 0.20 2.09 -13.27
CA MET A 158 -0.74 1.95 -12.17
C MET A 158 -2.03 2.73 -12.43
N GLU A 159 -3.17 2.03 -12.42
CA GLU A 159 -4.49 2.64 -12.51
C GLU A 159 -4.92 3.13 -11.12
N THR A 160 -5.10 4.45 -10.97
CA THR A 160 -5.49 5.05 -9.69
C THR A 160 -6.98 5.26 -9.61
N ILE A 161 -7.59 4.72 -8.55
CA ILE A 161 -9.00 4.87 -8.24
C ILE A 161 -9.11 5.65 -6.93
N ARG A 162 -9.77 6.82 -6.99
CA ARG A 162 -10.16 7.54 -5.78
C ARG A 162 -11.25 6.75 -5.09
N VAL A 163 -11.05 6.48 -3.80
CA VAL A 163 -12.06 5.84 -2.97
C VAL A 163 -12.61 6.88 -2.04
N GLU A 164 -13.88 7.24 -2.21
CA GLU A 164 -14.52 8.10 -1.23
C GLU A 164 -14.58 7.37 0.13
N PRO A 165 -14.31 8.07 1.24
CA PRO A 165 -14.57 7.54 2.56
C PRO A 165 -16.09 7.42 2.69
N SER A 166 -16.64 6.27 2.30
CA SER A 166 -18.06 6.02 2.53
C SER A 166 -18.28 6.12 4.04
N ILE A 167 -19.21 6.99 4.45
CA ILE A 167 -19.54 7.29 5.86
C ILE A 167 -19.79 6.01 6.68
N ARG A 168 -20.16 4.88 6.04
CA ARG A 168 -20.26 3.57 6.67
C ARG A 168 -18.97 3.08 7.35
N PHE A 169 -17.79 3.48 6.89
CA PHE A 169 -16.51 3.17 7.57
C PHE A 169 -16.33 3.94 8.88
N LEU A 170 -16.85 5.16 8.98
CA LEU A 170 -16.84 5.96 10.21
C LEU A 170 -17.87 5.44 11.24
N LEU A 171 -18.85 4.64 10.80
CA LEU A 171 -19.93 4.12 11.64
C LEU A 171 -19.69 2.69 12.15
N ARG A 172 -18.53 2.08 11.89
CA ARG A 172 -18.07 0.93 12.67
C ARG A 172 -17.06 1.44 13.68
N PRO A 173 -17.47 1.66 14.94
CA PRO A 173 -16.54 2.11 15.95
C PRO A 173 -15.52 0.98 16.14
N THR A 174 -14.30 1.19 15.69
CA THR A 174 -13.19 0.39 16.21
C THR A 174 -13.05 0.74 17.69
N ARG A 175 -12.61 -0.21 18.53
CA ARG A 175 -12.41 0.04 19.97
C ARG A 175 -11.64 1.35 20.26
N PRO A 176 -10.59 1.70 19.50
CA PRO A 176 -9.89 2.98 19.64
C PRO A 176 -10.75 4.21 19.34
N TYR A 177 -11.68 4.12 18.38
CA TYR A 177 -12.61 5.21 18.06
C TYR A 177 -13.66 5.41 19.15
N LEU A 178 -14.16 4.33 19.76
CA LEU A 178 -15.03 4.44 20.94
C LEU A 178 -14.31 5.04 22.13
N GLU A 179 -13.05 4.68 22.35
CA GLU A 179 -12.22 5.26 23.40
C GLU A 179 -11.94 6.74 23.15
N TRP A 180 -11.68 7.12 21.90
CA TRP A 180 -11.50 8.53 21.51
C TRP A 180 -12.79 9.34 21.68
N LEU A 181 -13.94 8.82 21.24
CA LEU A 181 -15.25 9.46 21.44
C LEU A 181 -15.59 9.57 22.94
N ALA A 182 -15.34 8.53 23.72
CA ALA A 182 -15.55 8.56 25.17
C ALA A 182 -14.65 9.60 25.84
N ALA A 183 -13.39 9.73 25.42
CA ALA A 183 -12.48 10.76 25.91
C ALA A 183 -12.95 12.17 25.52
N PHE A 184 -13.39 12.36 24.27
CA PHE A 184 -13.92 13.63 23.76
C PHE A 184 -15.17 14.09 24.54
N TRP A 185 -16.12 13.18 24.77
CA TRP A 185 -17.32 13.49 25.56
C TRP A 185 -17.03 13.75 27.04
N ARG A 186 -16.05 13.05 27.64
CA ARG A 186 -15.58 13.36 29.00
C ARG A 186 -15.01 14.77 29.10
N GLN A 187 -14.26 15.20 28.09
CA GLN A 187 -13.70 16.56 28.04
C GLN A 187 -14.81 17.62 27.97
N ILE A 188 -15.82 17.41 27.12
CA ILE A 188 -16.98 18.29 26.99
C ILE A 188 -17.79 18.33 28.29
N TRP A 189 -18.00 17.19 28.94
CA TRP A 189 -18.75 17.14 30.21
C TRP A 189 -18.01 17.86 31.34
N ALA A 190 -16.68 17.76 31.38
CA ALA A 190 -15.86 18.46 32.36
C ALA A 190 -15.86 19.99 32.19
N THR A 191 -16.11 20.50 30.97
CA THR A 191 -16.18 21.94 30.71
C THR A 191 -17.60 22.50 30.81
N LEU A 192 -18.63 21.69 30.52
CA LEU A 192 -20.03 22.13 30.52
C LEU A 192 -20.77 21.91 31.84
N VAL A 193 -20.22 21.13 32.78
CA VAL A 193 -20.77 21.03 34.14
C VAL A 193 -19.95 21.91 35.06
N PRO A 194 -20.40 23.14 35.39
CA PRO A 194 -19.86 23.83 36.54
C PRO A 194 -20.17 22.95 37.75
N LEU A 195 -19.14 22.64 38.55
CA LEU A 195 -19.28 22.08 39.88
C LEU A 195 -20.16 23.04 40.70
N GLN A 196 -21.48 22.89 40.60
CA GLN A 196 -22.40 23.54 41.51
C GLN A 196 -22.13 22.93 42.88
N GLY A 197 -21.55 23.78 43.73
CA GLY A 197 -20.95 23.39 44.98
C GLY A 197 -21.92 22.60 45.86
N LEU A 198 -21.50 21.39 46.22
CA LEU A 198 -21.92 20.79 47.48
C LEU A 198 -21.29 21.60 48.63
N LYS A 199 -21.95 22.69 49.04
CA LYS A 199 -21.84 23.14 50.43
C LYS A 199 -22.64 22.15 51.28
N ARG A 200 -21.97 21.16 51.86
CA ARG A 200 -22.53 20.41 52.99
C ARG A 200 -22.53 21.34 54.20
N LYS A 201 -23.71 21.48 54.80
CA LYS A 201 -23.92 22.09 56.12
C LYS A 201 -23.22 21.27 57.20
#